data_AF-A0A1Z9L3D8-F1
#
_entry.id   AF-A0A1Z9L3D8-F1
#
_cell.length_a   1.000
_cell.length_b   1.000
_cell.length_c   1.000
_cell.angle_alpha   90.00
_cell.angle_beta   90.00
_cell.angle_gamma   90.00
#
_symmetry.space_group_name_H-M   'P 1'
#
loop_
_entity.id
_entity.type
_entity.pdbx_description
1 polymer ?
#
loop_
_entity_poly.entity_id
_entity_poly.type
_entity_poly.pdbx_seq_one_letter_code
_entity_poly.pdbx_strand_id
1 'polypeptide(L)' 'MSQQKNVLIANRGEIAVRIARAAKGLGINPISIFAPADSDSLHTKFEK' A
#
# COMPACT_ATOMS: atom_id res chain seq x y z
N MET A 1 -20.05 -6.24 8.77
CA MET A 1 -19.03 -5.69 7.84
C MET A 1 -18.10 -6.82 7.45
N SER A 2 -17.82 -7.01 6.16
CA SER A 2 -16.86 -8.02 5.71
C SER A 2 -15.47 -7.65 6.20
N GLN A 3 -14.80 -8.58 6.88
CA GLN A 3 -13.41 -8.43 7.32
C GLN A 3 -12.52 -8.48 6.07
N GLN A 4 -12.28 -7.33 5.42
CA GLN A 4 -11.32 -7.27 4.32
C GLN A 4 -9.92 -7.52 4.87
N LYS A 5 -9.35 -8.68 4.53
CA LYS A 5 -8.01 -9.05 4.96
C LYS A 5 -6.93 -8.27 4.22
N ASN A 6 -7.17 -7.94 2.95
CA ASN A 6 -6.20 -7.31 2.06
C ASN A 6 -6.83 -6.18 1.24
N VAL A 7 -6.02 -5.20 0.83
CA VAL A 7 -6.39 -4.14 -0.13
C VAL A 7 -5.28 -3.94 -1.16
N LEU A 8 -5.63 -3.91 -2.46
CA LEU A 8 -4.70 -3.56 -3.53
C LEU A 8 -4.71 -2.04 -3.75
N ILE A 9 -3.54 -1.42 -3.72
CA ILE A 9 -3.34 0.01 -3.97
C ILE A 9 -2.80 0.16 -5.39
N ALA A 10 -3.70 0.42 -6.33
CA ALA A 10 -3.36 0.70 -7.73
C ALA A 10 -2.91 2.16 -7.92
N ASN A 11 -1.88 2.57 -7.16
CA ASN A 11 -1.32 3.92 -7.20
C ASN A 11 0.15 3.90 -6.76
N ARG A 12 0.85 5.03 -6.91
CA ARG A 12 2.25 5.24 -6.52
C ARG A 12 2.41 6.46 -5.60
N GLY A 13 3.64 6.73 -5.16
CA GLY A 13 3.99 7.97 -4.48
C GLY A 13 3.29 8.15 -3.14
N GLU A 14 3.12 9.41 -2.71
CA GLU A 14 2.63 9.83 -1.40
C GLU A 14 1.22 9.31 -1.07
N ILE A 15 0.34 9.21 -2.08
CA ILE A 15 -1.03 8.72 -1.88
C ILE A 15 -1.04 7.22 -1.59
N ALA A 16 -0.20 6.44 -2.25
CA ALA A 16 -0.07 5.01 -1.94
C ALA A 16 0.40 4.81 -0.50
N VAL A 17 1.33 5.65 0.00
CA VAL A 17 1.76 5.67 1.41
C VAL A 17 0.60 5.94 2.36
N ARG A 18 -0.20 6.96 2.05
CA ARG A 18 -1.31 7.39 2.90
C ARG A 18 -2.35 6.28 3.05
N ILE A 19 -2.71 5.63 1.94
CA ILE A 19 -3.67 4.51 1.94
C ILE A 19 -3.09 3.32 2.70
N ALA A 20 -1.82 2.96 2.47
CA ALA A 20 -1.18 1.85 3.17
C ALA A 20 -1.18 2.03 4.70
N ARG A 21 -0.89 3.25 5.18
CA ARG A 21 -0.93 3.58 6.62
C ARG A 21 -2.34 3.48 7.20
N ALA A 22 -3.34 3.98 6.48
CA ALA A 22 -4.74 3.87 6.91
C ALA A 22 -5.20 2.40 6.96
N ALA A 23 -4.87 1.61 5.94
CA ALA A 23 -5.19 0.18 5.88
C ALA A 23 -4.55 -0.58 7.06
N LYS A 24 -3.25 -0.37 7.33
CA LYS A 24 -2.58 -0.96 8.50
C LYS A 24 -3.28 -0.59 9.82
N GLY A 25 -3.70 0.68 9.99
CA GLY A 25 -4.45 1.12 11.17
C GLY A 25 -5.82 0.46 11.35
N LEU A 26 -6.40 -0.08 10.27
CA LEU A 26 -7.66 -0.82 10.26
C LEU A 26 -7.48 -2.34 10.31
N GLY A 27 -6.24 -2.84 10.42
CA GLY A 27 -5.95 -4.28 10.38
C GLY A 27 -6.09 -4.91 8.98
N ILE A 28 -6.07 -4.09 7.92
CA ILE A 28 -6.14 -4.52 6.53
C ILE A 28 -4.73 -4.52 5.95
N ASN A 29 -4.31 -5.63 5.36
CA ASN A 29 -2.99 -5.76 4.75
C ASN A 29 -2.92 -5.03 3.38
N PRO A 30 -2.09 -3.98 3.22
CA PRO A 30 -1.97 -3.27 1.96
C PRO A 30 -1.02 -3.97 0.98
N ILE A 31 -1.41 -4.06 -0.28
CA ILE A 31 -0.60 -4.60 -1.38
C ILE A 31 -0.37 -3.46 -2.38
N SER A 32 0.88 -3.09 -2.61
CA SER A 32 1.24 -2.03 -3.57
C SER A 32 1.72 -2.62 -4.90
N ILE A 33 1.47 -1.91 -5.99
CA ILE A 33 2.05 -2.20 -7.31
C ILE A 33 3.05 -1.11 -7.70
N PHE A 34 4.01 -1.45 -8.55
CA PHE A 34 4.97 -0.48 -9.09
C PHE A 34 5.43 -0.90 -10.48
N ALA A 35 5.73 0.09 -11.33
CA ALA A 35 6.44 -0.16 -12.58
C ALA A 35 7.95 -0.31 -12.29
N PRO A 36 8.76 -0.95 -13.14
CA PRO A 36 10.20 -1.12 -12.88
C PRO A 36 10.95 0.18 -12.55
N ALA A 37 10.54 1.31 -13.13
CA ALA A 37 11.11 2.63 -12.84
C ALA A 37 10.84 3.15 -11.41
N ASP A 38 9.83 2.61 -10.73
CA ASP A 38 9.42 2.94 -9.36
C ASP A 38 9.98 1.93 -8.33
N SER A 39 10.89 1.04 -8.70
CA SER A 39 11.43 0.00 -7.79
C SER A 39 11.96 0.57 -6.48
N ASP A 40 12.55 1.76 -6.52
CA ASP A 40 13.10 2.48 -5.38
C ASP A 40 12.17 3.51 -4.75
N SER A 41 10.97 3.69 -5.30
CA SER A 41 9.98 4.65 -4.79
C SER A 41 9.57 4.33 -3.36
N LEU A 42 9.29 5.36 -2.58
CA LEU A 42 8.93 5.22 -1.17
C LEU A 42 7.75 4.25 -0.96
N HIS A 43 6.83 4.18 -1.93
CA HIS A 43 5.67 3.31 -1.84
C HIS A 43 5.92 1.82 -1.99
N THR A 44 7.08 1.42 -2.50
CA THR A 44 7.50 0.01 -2.58
C THR A 44 8.19 -0.45 -1.29
N LYS A 45 8.56 0.49 -0.40
CA LYS A 45 9.39 0.24 0.78
C LYS A 45 8.60 0.13 2.09
N PHE A 46 7.27 0.02 2.04
CA PHE A 46 6.43 -0.10 3.25
C PHE A 46 6.36 -1.52 3.83
N GLU A 47 7.51 -2.14 4.04
CA GLU A 47 7.68 -3.39 4.79
C GLU A 47 8.98 -3.21 5.60
N LYS A 48 8.96 -3.12 6.93
CA LYS A 48 8.21 -3.92 7.92
C LYS A 48 7.05 -3.15 8.55
#